data_AF-A0A8K0K929-F1
#
_entry.id   AF-A0A8K0K929-F1
#
_cell.length_a   1.000
_cell.length_b   1.000
_cell.length_c   1.000
_cell.angle_alpha   90.00
_cell.angle_beta   90.00
_cell.angle_gamma   90.00
#
_symmetry.space_group_name_H-M   'P 1'
#
loop_
_entity.id
_entity.type
_entity.pdbx_description
1 polymer ?
#
loop_
_entity_poly.entity_id
_entity_poly.type
_entity_poly.pdbx_seq_one_letter_code
_entity_poly.pdbx_strand_id
1 'polypeptide(L)'
;MDVLMHSSKNARMIGIGILKIYLWILSLTLLVALEATGTNGILPEASQEGILRPFRSYSDLTIFHYDVPVEVTQVTWEFAAFADSPTCLAKEVQIYIQHGSYPIINPNNSSFPEEAYIGRTSLHHLTATASFEPRNTSVFHIPNPFPGGWFAAAFISDWDLHMKQE
;
A
#
# COMPACT_ATOMS: atom_id res chain seq x y z
N MET A 1 -81.22 41.39 29.85
CA MET A 1 -81.72 40.01 29.69
C MET A 1 -80.56 39.13 29.26
N ASP A 2 -80.48 37.98 29.93
CA ASP A 2 -79.67 36.77 29.74
C ASP A 2 -78.15 36.83 29.78
N VAL A 3 -77.66 36.33 30.93
CA VAL A 3 -76.37 35.63 31.10
C VAL A 3 -76.56 34.19 30.65
N LEU A 4 -75.65 33.66 29.84
CA LEU A 4 -75.45 32.22 29.69
C LEU A 4 -73.94 31.91 29.64
N MET A 5 -73.58 30.89 30.41
CA MET A 5 -72.26 30.56 30.91
C MET A 5 -71.79 29.20 30.34
N HIS A 6 -70.54 29.19 29.85
CA HIS A 6 -69.55 28.09 29.71
C HIS A 6 -69.90 26.73 29.06
N SER A 7 -69.02 26.26 28.15
CA SER A 7 -68.45 24.90 28.23
C SER A 7 -67.19 24.72 27.38
N SER A 8 -66.17 24.13 28.01
CA SER A 8 -64.84 23.75 27.51
C SER A 8 -64.86 22.38 26.82
N LYS A 9 -64.05 22.20 25.76
CA LYS A 9 -63.50 20.88 25.36
C LYS A 9 -62.03 21.01 24.93
N ASN A 10 -61.16 20.42 25.75
CA ASN A 10 -59.72 20.28 25.55
C ASN A 10 -59.34 19.10 24.63
N ALA A 11 -58.21 19.30 23.93
CA ALA A 11 -57.10 18.36 23.70
C ALA A 11 -57.36 16.91 23.21
N ARG A 12 -56.84 16.59 22.02
CA ARG A 12 -56.12 15.34 21.67
C ARG A 12 -55.78 15.33 20.17
N MET A 13 -54.59 15.80 19.76
CA MET A 13 -54.01 15.42 18.45
C MET A 13 -52.52 15.77 18.25
N ILE A 14 -51.75 16.09 19.30
CA ILE A 14 -50.34 16.51 19.15
C ILE A 14 -49.34 15.36 19.41
N GLY A 15 -49.73 14.31 20.14
CA GLY A 15 -48.81 13.23 20.55
C GLY A 15 -48.47 12.17 19.50
N ILE A 16 -49.34 11.96 18.49
CA ILE A 16 -49.16 10.87 17.50
C ILE A 16 -48.11 11.23 16.45
N GLY A 17 -48.03 12.51 16.06
CA GLY A 17 -47.03 12.99 15.11
C GLY A 17 -45.61 12.90 15.67
N ILE A 18 -45.44 13.31 16.93
CA ILE A 18 -44.14 13.32 17.61
C ILE A 18 -43.61 11.89 17.78
N LEU A 19 -44.44 10.94 18.21
CA LEU A 19 -44.02 9.54 18.35
C LEU A 19 -43.61 8.92 17.02
N LYS A 20 -44.32 9.23 15.94
CA LYS A 20 -43.95 8.77 14.58
C LYS A 20 -42.62 9.36 14.11
N ILE A 21 -42.35 10.64 14.42
CA ILE A 21 -41.08 11.29 14.10
C ILE A 21 -39.93 10.63 14.86
N TYR A 22 -40.11 10.36 16.16
CA TYR A 22 -39.10 9.65 16.95
C TYR A 22 -38.81 8.25 16.42
N LEU A 23 -39.85 7.48 16.04
CA LEU A 23 -39.67 6.15 15.44
C LEU A 23 -38.95 6.23 14.08
N TRP A 24 -39.22 7.25 13.28
CA TRP A 24 -38.52 7.48 12.02
C TRP A 24 -37.04 7.82 12.22
N ILE A 25 -36.74 8.68 13.20
CA ILE A 25 -35.35 9.03 13.56
C ILE A 25 -34.61 7.80 14.11
N LEU A 26 -35.27 7.00 14.95
CA LEU A 26 -34.70 5.75 15.48
C LEU A 26 -34.44 4.73 14.36
N SER A 27 -35.36 4.61 13.42
CA SER A 27 -35.19 3.75 12.24
C SER A 27 -34.03 4.22 11.36
N LEU A 28 -33.92 5.53 11.14
CA LEU A 28 -32.84 6.11 10.32
C LEU A 28 -31.48 5.94 11.00
N THR A 29 -31.41 6.17 12.31
CA THR A 29 -30.16 5.97 13.09
C THR A 29 -29.74 4.50 13.13
N LEU A 30 -30.69 3.56 13.25
CA LEU A 30 -30.40 2.14 13.19
C LEU A 30 -29.91 1.71 11.79
N LEU A 31 -30.49 2.26 10.72
CA LEU A 31 -30.06 2.00 9.34
C LEU A 31 -28.62 2.49 9.10
N VAL A 32 -28.31 3.72 9.53
CA VAL A 32 -26.96 4.29 9.42
C VAL A 32 -25.94 3.52 10.27
N ALA A 33 -26.33 3.08 11.47
CA ALA A 33 -25.45 2.27 12.32
C ALA A 33 -25.18 0.87 11.73
N LEU A 34 -26.15 0.29 11.02
CA LEU A 34 -25.99 -1.01 10.37
C LEU A 34 -25.00 -0.94 9.19
N GLU A 35 -25.04 0.16 8.42
CA GLU A 35 -24.09 0.42 7.32
C GLU A 35 -22.69 0.80 7.82
N ALA A 36 -22.56 1.33 9.03
CA ALA A 36 -21.28 1.73 9.63
C ALA A 36 -20.41 0.55 10.12
N THR A 37 -20.86 -0.70 9.99
CA THR A 37 -20.07 -1.89 10.35
C THR A 37 -19.17 -2.40 9.23
N GLY A 38 -19.18 -1.75 8.06
CA GLY A 38 -18.18 -1.98 7.02
C GLY A 38 -16.84 -1.36 7.45
N THR A 39 -15.97 -2.14 8.09
CA THR A 39 -14.55 -1.81 8.21
C THR A 39 -13.94 -1.81 6.80
N ASN A 40 -14.08 -0.69 6.11
CA ASN A 40 -13.28 -0.38 4.94
C ASN A 40 -11.86 -0.21 5.46
N GLY A 41 -11.08 -1.30 5.45
CA GLY A 41 -9.64 -1.21 5.58
C GLY A 41 -9.16 -0.28 4.47
N ILE A 42 -8.86 0.96 4.83
CA ILE A 42 -8.25 1.93 3.93
C ILE A 42 -6.95 1.27 3.48
N LEU A 43 -6.90 0.82 2.22
CA LEU A 43 -5.66 0.35 1.63
C LEU A 43 -4.76 1.60 1.58
N PRO A 44 -3.64 1.63 2.33
CA PRO A 44 -2.72 2.75 2.20
C PRO A 44 -2.13 2.66 0.78
N GLU A 45 -2.52 3.60 -0.09
CA GLU A 45 -1.85 3.78 -1.37
C GLU A 45 -0.46 4.37 -1.09
N ALA A 46 0.50 3.48 -0.82
CA ALA A 46 1.89 3.83 -0.56
C ALA A 46 2.69 3.79 -1.86
N SER A 47 2.35 4.67 -2.81
CA SER A 47 3.14 4.84 -4.03
C SER A 47 4.46 5.55 -3.71
N GLN A 48 5.57 4.99 -4.17
CA GLN A 48 6.91 5.56 -4.00
C GLN A 48 7.65 5.48 -5.34
N GLU A 49 8.45 6.50 -5.62
CA GLU A 49 9.25 6.62 -6.84
C GLU A 49 10.72 6.90 -6.50
N GLY A 50 11.62 6.45 -7.35
CA GLY A 50 13.06 6.67 -7.17
C GLY A 50 13.85 6.46 -8.45
N ILE A 51 14.94 7.22 -8.59
CA ILE A 51 15.83 7.13 -9.75
C ILE A 51 16.70 5.88 -9.61
N LEU A 52 16.68 5.02 -10.63
CA LEU A 52 17.50 3.80 -10.69
C LEU A 52 18.89 4.09 -11.27
N ARG A 53 19.91 3.42 -10.75
CA ARG A 53 21.30 3.54 -11.23
C ARG A 53 21.87 2.15 -11.57
N PRO A 54 22.83 2.07 -12.50
CA PRO A 54 23.63 0.86 -12.67
C PRO A 54 24.35 0.51 -11.36
N PHE A 55 24.30 -0.76 -10.97
CA PHE A 55 24.89 -1.19 -9.71
C PHE A 55 26.42 -1.28 -9.79
N ARG A 56 27.10 -0.43 -9.02
CA ARG A 56 28.55 -0.54 -8.78
C ARG A 56 28.86 -0.75 -7.31
N SER A 57 28.05 -0.16 -6.45
CA SER A 57 28.13 -0.32 -5.00
C SER A 57 26.76 -0.13 -4.35
N TYR A 58 26.68 -0.33 -3.03
CA TYR A 58 25.44 -0.11 -2.28
C TYR A 58 24.90 1.32 -2.34
N SER A 59 25.72 2.33 -2.67
CA SER A 59 25.25 3.70 -2.86
C SER A 59 24.40 3.90 -4.11
N ASP A 60 24.44 2.94 -5.04
CA ASP A 60 23.67 2.99 -6.29
C ASP A 60 22.28 2.34 -6.14
N LEU A 61 21.98 1.78 -4.97
CA LEU A 61 20.69 1.20 -4.67
C LEU A 61 19.65 2.28 -4.40
N THR A 62 18.51 2.14 -5.06
CA THR A 62 17.30 2.88 -4.74
C THR A 62 16.51 2.07 -3.73
N ILE A 63 16.28 2.63 -2.55
CA ILE A 63 15.63 1.93 -1.44
C ILE A 63 14.24 2.48 -1.20
N PHE A 64 13.26 1.58 -1.06
CA PHE A 64 11.87 1.86 -0.74
C PHE A 64 11.49 1.23 0.60
N HIS A 65 10.61 1.89 1.35
CA HIS A 65 10.18 1.42 2.67
C HIS A 65 8.65 1.33 2.73
N TYR A 66 8.13 0.16 3.08
CA TYR A 66 6.70 -0.10 3.20
C TYR A 66 6.37 -0.59 4.60
N ASP A 67 5.40 0.02 5.26
CA ASP A 67 4.90 -0.45 6.56
C ASP A 67 3.67 -1.32 6.36
N VAL A 68 3.74 -2.58 6.83
CA VAL A 68 2.62 -3.53 6.78
C VAL A 68 1.89 -3.58 8.13
N PRO A 69 0.59 -3.26 8.20
CA PRO A 69 -0.21 -3.33 9.43
C PRO A 69 -0.34 -4.75 10.03
N VAL A 70 -0.76 -4.83 11.29
CA VAL A 70 -0.82 -6.07 12.10
C VAL A 70 -1.90 -7.05 11.63
N GLU A 71 -2.92 -6.59 10.90
CA GLU A 71 -4.08 -7.38 10.46
C GLU A 71 -4.22 -7.48 8.93
N VAL A 72 -3.12 -7.65 8.21
CA VAL A 72 -3.15 -7.81 6.74
C VAL A 72 -3.14 -9.29 6.34
N THR A 73 -4.12 -9.70 5.53
CA THR A 73 -4.23 -11.07 5.00
C THR A 73 -3.38 -11.28 3.74
N GLN A 74 -3.13 -10.22 2.99
CA GLN A 74 -2.31 -10.24 1.78
C GLN A 74 -1.73 -8.86 1.51
N VAL A 75 -0.43 -8.82 1.15
CA VAL A 75 0.18 -7.63 0.55
C VAL A 75 0.51 -7.93 -0.91
N THR A 76 0.29 -6.94 -1.76
CA THR A 76 0.69 -6.95 -3.17
C THR A 76 1.54 -5.71 -3.43
N TRP A 77 2.75 -5.92 -3.93
CA TRP A 77 3.62 -4.87 -4.46
C TRP A 77 3.63 -4.95 -5.97
N GLU A 78 3.53 -3.80 -6.63
CA GLU A 78 3.69 -3.68 -8.08
C GLU A 78 4.88 -2.77 -8.36
N PHE A 79 5.84 -3.30 -9.13
CA PHE A 79 7.03 -2.56 -9.52
C PHE A 79 6.98 -2.25 -11.01
N ALA A 80 7.00 -0.95 -11.32
CA ALA A 80 7.12 -0.44 -12.67
C ALA A 80 8.43 0.34 -12.81
N ALA A 81 9.09 0.23 -13.96
CA ALA A 81 10.30 0.96 -14.26
C ALA A 81 10.17 1.63 -15.62
N PHE A 82 10.54 2.91 -15.69
CA PHE A 82 10.36 3.74 -16.88
C PHE A 82 11.72 4.24 -17.35
N ALA A 83 11.85 4.43 -18.66
CA ALA A 83 12.99 5.14 -19.24
C ALA A 83 12.54 6.53 -19.71
N ASP A 84 13.38 7.54 -19.50
CA ASP A 84 13.03 8.94 -19.78
C ASP A 84 12.86 9.24 -21.28
N SER A 85 13.44 8.41 -22.16
CA SER A 85 13.47 8.63 -23.60
C SER A 85 13.11 7.36 -24.38
N PRO A 86 12.38 7.47 -25.50
CA PRO A 86 12.13 6.34 -26.41
C PRO A 86 13.41 5.84 -27.09
N THR A 87 14.50 6.61 -27.08
CA THR A 87 15.80 6.18 -27.62
C THR A 87 16.60 5.33 -26.65
N CYS A 88 16.21 5.28 -25.37
CA CYS A 88 16.86 4.41 -24.40
C CYS A 88 16.50 2.95 -24.69
N LEU A 89 17.53 2.10 -24.83
CA LEU A 89 17.33 0.67 -24.86
C LEU A 89 16.65 0.21 -23.57
N ALA A 90 15.79 -0.80 -23.68
CA ALA A 90 15.18 -1.41 -22.51
C ALA A 90 16.27 -2.01 -21.60
N LYS A 91 16.17 -1.76 -20.29
CA LYS A 91 17.14 -2.24 -19.30
C LYS A 91 16.46 -3.13 -18.28
N GLU A 92 17.14 -4.20 -17.86
CA GLU A 92 16.64 -5.05 -16.79
C GLU A 92 16.95 -4.42 -15.43
N VAL A 93 15.91 -4.34 -14.60
CA VAL A 93 15.94 -3.82 -13.23
C VAL A 93 15.85 -4.99 -12.27
N GLN A 94 16.80 -5.04 -11.35
CA GLN A 94 16.89 -6.04 -10.29
C GLN A 94 16.23 -5.47 -9.03
N ILE A 95 15.29 -6.21 -8.44
CA ILE A 95 14.53 -5.77 -7.26
C ILE A 95 14.61 -6.85 -6.19
N TYR A 96 15.05 -6.46 -5.00
CA TYR A 96 15.09 -7.33 -3.83
C TYR A 96 14.20 -6.75 -2.75
N ILE A 97 13.32 -7.54 -2.15
CA ILE A 97 12.44 -7.10 -1.07
C ILE A 97 12.60 -8.00 0.16
N GLN A 98 12.66 -7.39 1.34
CA GLN A 98 12.90 -8.10 2.59
C GLN A 98 12.12 -7.48 3.76
N HIS A 99 11.63 -8.31 4.66
CA HIS A 99 11.04 -7.88 5.93
C HIS A 99 12.11 -7.55 6.97
N GLY A 100 11.84 -6.54 7.81
CA GLY A 100 12.58 -6.23 9.04
C GLY A 100 13.87 -5.44 8.86
N SER A 101 14.52 -5.50 7.69
CA SER A 101 15.72 -4.71 7.41
C SER A 101 15.97 -4.53 5.91
N TYR A 102 16.92 -3.66 5.56
CA TYR A 102 17.40 -3.51 4.19
C TYR A 102 17.92 -4.84 3.61
N PRO A 103 17.64 -5.14 2.32
CA PRO A 103 18.24 -6.26 1.62
C PRO A 103 19.76 -6.09 1.48
N ILE A 104 20.54 -6.97 2.09
CA ILE A 104 21.98 -7.09 1.79
C ILE A 104 22.09 -8.11 0.66
N ILE A 105 22.49 -7.63 -0.51
CA ILE A 105 22.57 -8.35 -1.77
C ILE A 105 24.01 -8.48 -2.25
N ASN A 106 24.22 -9.39 -3.19
CA ASN A 106 25.53 -9.61 -3.78
C ASN A 106 25.40 -9.98 -5.26
N PRO A 107 25.22 -8.97 -6.13
CA PRO A 107 24.92 -9.22 -7.54
C PRO A 107 26.08 -9.86 -8.30
N ASN A 108 27.32 -9.67 -7.85
CA ASN A 108 28.53 -10.20 -8.49
C ASN A 108 28.97 -11.57 -7.92
N ASN A 109 28.17 -12.19 -7.05
CA ASN A 109 28.45 -13.49 -6.43
C ASN A 109 29.80 -13.53 -5.67
N SER A 110 30.23 -12.38 -5.10
CA SER A 110 31.39 -12.29 -4.22
C SER A 110 31.14 -12.97 -2.85
N SER A 111 32.12 -13.02 -1.95
CA SER A 111 31.83 -13.49 -0.57
C SER A 111 31.35 -12.33 0.28
N PHE A 112 30.31 -12.56 1.08
CA PHE A 112 29.95 -11.61 2.14
C PHE A 112 31.03 -11.59 3.23
N PRO A 113 31.24 -10.45 3.92
CA PRO A 113 32.09 -10.40 5.11
C PRO A 113 31.67 -11.45 6.15
N GLU A 114 32.63 -11.95 6.93
CA GLU A 114 32.40 -13.02 7.92
C GLU A 114 31.36 -12.61 8.99
N GLU A 115 31.30 -11.33 9.32
CA GLU A 115 30.36 -10.76 10.29
C GLU A 115 28.98 -10.45 9.69
N ALA A 116 28.79 -10.64 8.38
CA ALA A 116 27.51 -10.39 7.75
C ALA A 116 26.47 -11.45 8.13
N TYR A 117 25.34 -11.02 8.66
CA TYR A 117 24.22 -11.93 8.93
C TYR A 117 23.46 -12.26 7.63
N ILE A 118 23.63 -13.49 7.13
CA ILE A 118 23.06 -13.97 5.85
C ILE A 118 21.87 -14.93 6.07
N GLY A 119 21.60 -15.35 7.31
CA GLY A 119 20.51 -16.26 7.66
C GLY A 119 19.11 -15.63 7.54
N ARG A 120 18.69 -15.28 6.32
CA ARG A 120 17.46 -14.54 6.05
C ARG A 120 16.42 -15.43 5.41
N THR A 121 15.22 -15.38 5.97
CA THR A 121 14.09 -16.24 5.57
C THR A 121 13.08 -15.51 4.69
N SER A 122 13.18 -14.19 4.53
CA SER A 122 12.19 -13.33 3.88
C SER A 122 12.74 -12.50 2.71
N LEU A 123 13.92 -12.83 2.18
CA LEU A 123 14.48 -12.14 1.00
C LEU A 123 13.85 -12.71 -0.27
N HIS A 124 13.19 -11.85 -1.05
CA HIS A 124 12.60 -12.19 -2.33
C HIS A 124 13.27 -11.39 -3.45
N HIS A 125 13.38 -12.01 -4.62
CA HIS A 125 14.03 -11.44 -5.80
C HIS A 125 13.03 -11.39 -6.96
N LEU A 126 12.99 -10.23 -7.62
CA LEU A 126 12.09 -9.89 -8.71
C LEU A 126 12.88 -9.15 -9.79
N THR A 127 12.36 -9.18 -11.01
CA THR A 127 12.93 -8.47 -12.16
C THR A 127 11.85 -7.67 -12.87
N ALA A 128 12.17 -6.45 -13.26
CA ALA A 128 11.32 -5.60 -14.10
C ALA A 128 12.11 -5.09 -15.31
N THR A 129 11.40 -4.59 -16.32
CA THR A 129 12.03 -4.00 -17.52
C THR A 129 11.76 -2.51 -17.56
N ALA A 130 12.81 -1.71 -17.50
CA ALA A 130 12.76 -0.27 -17.70
C ALA A 130 12.70 0.05 -19.20
N SER A 131 11.60 0.64 -19.66
CA SER A 131 11.42 1.12 -21.05
C SER A 131 10.56 2.37 -21.08
N PHE A 132 10.56 3.12 -22.19
CA PHE A 132 9.76 4.35 -22.34
C PHE A 132 8.26 4.11 -22.14
N GLU A 133 7.75 2.99 -22.64
CA GLU A 133 6.40 2.50 -22.38
C GLU A 133 6.50 1.11 -21.73
N PRO A 134 6.61 1.01 -20.39
CA PRO A 134 6.67 -0.29 -19.74
C PRO A 134 5.34 -1.00 -19.89
N ARG A 135 5.35 -2.06 -20.71
CA ARG A 135 4.18 -2.93 -20.91
C ARG A 135 4.06 -3.99 -19.81
N ASN A 136 5.14 -4.23 -19.08
CA ASN A 136 5.24 -5.28 -18.07
C ASN A 136 5.63 -4.67 -16.74
N THR A 137 4.74 -4.77 -15.75
CA THR A 137 5.04 -4.52 -14.35
C THR A 137 5.34 -5.84 -13.65
N SER A 138 6.21 -5.80 -12.63
CA SER A 138 6.48 -6.96 -11.80
C SER A 138 5.57 -6.92 -10.58
N VAL A 139 4.59 -7.82 -10.52
CA VAL A 139 3.66 -7.94 -9.40
C VAL A 139 4.12 -9.05 -8.46
N PHE A 140 4.25 -8.73 -7.18
CA PHE A 140 4.67 -9.66 -6.14
C PHE A 140 3.66 -9.65 -4.99
N HIS A 141 3.18 -10.82 -4.58
CA HIS A 141 2.21 -10.95 -3.52
C HIS A 141 2.68 -11.93 -2.45
N ILE A 142 2.40 -11.62 -1.19
CA ILE A 142 2.64 -12.49 -0.03
C ILE A 142 1.35 -12.61 0.78
N PRO A 143 0.83 -13.84 0.97
CA PRO A 143 -0.25 -14.08 1.92
C PRO A 143 0.29 -14.12 3.36
N ASN A 144 -0.52 -13.65 4.31
CA ASN A 144 -0.19 -13.58 5.74
C ASN A 144 1.21 -13.00 6.01
N PRO A 145 1.51 -11.79 5.50
CA PRO A 145 2.82 -11.17 5.65
C PRO A 145 3.11 -10.84 7.13
N PHE A 146 4.40 -10.80 7.48
CA PHE A 146 4.81 -10.26 8.76
C PHE A 146 4.50 -8.75 8.84
N PRO A 147 3.94 -8.28 9.96
CA PRO A 147 3.72 -6.85 10.15
C PRO A 147 5.04 -6.10 10.38
N GLY A 148 5.00 -4.79 10.16
CA GLY A 148 6.13 -3.88 10.29
C GLY A 148 6.80 -3.55 8.96
N GLY A 149 8.05 -3.09 9.03
CA GLY A 149 8.79 -2.55 7.90
C GLY A 149 9.24 -3.61 6.90
N TRP A 150 8.99 -3.34 5.63
CA TRP A 150 9.49 -4.05 4.46
C TRP A 150 10.33 -3.11 3.61
N PHE A 151 11.49 -3.56 3.19
CA PHE A 151 12.44 -2.75 2.46
C PHE A 151 12.71 -3.37 1.09
N ALA A 152 12.49 -2.60 0.04
CA ALA A 152 12.85 -3.00 -1.32
C ALA A 152 14.10 -2.22 -1.77
N ALA A 153 15.04 -2.91 -2.42
CA ALA A 153 16.21 -2.33 -3.05
C ALA A 153 16.14 -2.61 -4.55
N ALA A 154 16.23 -1.57 -5.37
CA ALA A 154 16.16 -1.65 -6.82
C ALA A 154 17.38 -1.00 -7.48
N PHE A 155 17.83 -1.59 -8.58
CA PHE A 155 18.94 -1.06 -9.39
C PHE A 155 18.88 -1.60 -10.83
N ILE A 156 19.56 -0.92 -11.74
CA ILE A 156 19.73 -1.39 -13.11
C ILE A 156 20.87 -2.40 -13.12
N SER A 157 20.64 -3.58 -13.70
CA SER A 157 21.72 -4.54 -13.99
C SER A 157 22.82 -3.83 -14.77
N ASP A 158 24.08 -4.02 -14.36
CA ASP A 158 25.19 -3.24 -14.90
C ASP A 158 25.30 -3.39 -16.42
N TRP A 159 25.52 -2.26 -17.10
CA TRP A 159 25.81 -2.23 -18.53
C TRP A 159 27.31 -1.97 -18.69
N ASP A 160 27.95 -2.91 -19.39
CA ASP A 160 29.40 -3.05 -19.66
C ASP A 160 30.23 -3.91 -18.69
N LEU A 161 30.17 -5.22 -18.91
CA LEU A 161 31.25 -6.19 -18.60
C LEU A 161 32.55 -5.95 -19.42
N HIS A 162 32.77 -4.77 -20.00
CA HIS A 162 33.91 -4.47 -20.89
C HIS A 162 34.86 -3.38 -20.38
N MET A 163 34.90 -3.11 -19.08
CA MET A 163 35.97 -2.27 -18.53
C MET A 163 37.18 -3.15 -18.18
N LYS A 164 37.95 -3.54 -19.20
CA LYS A 164 39.33 -4.04 -19.01
C LYS A 164 40.26 -2.82 -18.99
N GLN A 165 40.98 -2.65 -17.89
CA GLN A 165 42.12 -1.75 -17.84
C GLN A 165 43.36 -2.56 -18.26
N GLU A 166 44.07 -2.10 -19.30
CA GLU A 166 45.43 -2.54 -19.63
C GLU A 166 46.47 -1.89 -18.69
#